data_AF-A0A7C5DHD1-F1
#
_entry.id   AF-A0A7C5DHD1-F1
#
_cell.length_a   1.000
_cell.length_b   1.000
_cell.length_c   1.000
_cell.angle_alpha   90.00
_cell.angle_beta   90.00
_cell.angle_gamma   90.00
#
_symmetry.space_group_name_H-M   'P 1'
#
loop_
_entity.id
_entity.type
_entity.pdbx_description
1 polymer ?
#
loop_
_entity_poly.entity_id
_entity_poly.type
_entity_poly.pdbx_seq_one_letter_code
_entity_poly.pdbx_strand_id
1 'polypeptide(L)'
;MANTETLVRIYYFPDAVAIQKARVFVVLLTRDRADFFAYDADFTEIFITDFSAMIEAAASMPDHEYNQNQLAILTTELNNKMELGRKVYRFMRPFIEKAFPGRKDIWNLFGADNYYEIRNNQEGLTAFLARLHETAVKYRTELNTAGFSDPQIEKIKTSHDDIVQANVAQDDFKIQMKEQTNERIRKMNAMWEVVLRISRIGKLIYEDDYGKYQQYVLYQSSSQGEPDIKHGNVPAAQTVIVMEEVTPSTVFKLKNPGTTGLEYCLGETPEPCTEGIELNPGDDHQTTASEMGTGSILKVTNKSETEEGMYEVEVS
;
A
#
# COMPACT_ATOMS: atom_id res chain seq x y z
N MET A 1 -3.26 19.59 11.40
CA MET A 1 -2.55 18.54 10.66
C MET A 1 -3.62 17.84 9.85
N ALA A 2 -3.54 17.89 8.51
CA ALA A 2 -4.56 17.26 7.67
C ALA A 2 -4.51 15.75 7.89
N ASN A 3 -5.65 15.16 8.21
CA ASN A 3 -5.84 13.73 8.35
C ASN A 3 -5.57 13.12 6.97
N THR A 4 -4.42 12.46 6.78
CA THR A 4 -4.14 11.75 5.53
C THR A 4 -5.06 10.55 5.49
N GLU A 5 -6.22 10.67 4.84
CA GLU A 5 -7.07 9.53 4.51
C GLU A 5 -6.20 8.45 3.84
N THR A 6 -6.03 7.32 4.52
CA THR A 6 -5.46 6.13 3.91
C THR A 6 -6.39 5.67 2.80
N LEU A 7 -5.94 5.74 1.55
CA LEU A 7 -6.69 5.24 0.41
C LEU A 7 -6.86 3.72 0.56
N VAL A 8 -8.08 3.20 0.56
CA VAL A 8 -8.38 1.75 0.68
C VAL A 8 -9.01 1.23 -0.61
N ARG A 9 -8.87 -0.07 -0.89
CA ARG A 9 -9.54 -0.72 -2.02
C ARG A 9 -11.06 -0.75 -1.79
N ILE A 10 -11.83 -0.54 -2.86
CA ILE A 10 -13.30 -0.61 -2.83
C ILE A 10 -13.86 -2.02 -3.11
N TYR A 11 -13.01 -3.04 -2.99
CA TYR A 11 -13.33 -4.46 -3.18
C TYR A 11 -12.51 -5.32 -2.22
N TYR A 12 -12.96 -6.55 -1.94
CA TYR A 12 -12.42 -7.39 -0.86
C TYR A 12 -11.55 -8.57 -1.32
N PHE A 13 -11.54 -8.89 -2.62
CA PHE A 13 -10.69 -9.98 -3.14
C PHE A 13 -9.32 -9.44 -3.62
N PRO A 14 -8.33 -10.32 -3.84
CA PRO A 14 -7.01 -9.91 -4.33
C PRO A 14 -7.06 -9.13 -5.65
N ASP A 15 -6.12 -8.20 -5.86
CA ASP A 15 -6.01 -7.38 -7.07
C ASP A 15 -6.05 -8.21 -8.37
N ALA A 16 -5.41 -9.39 -8.38
CA ALA A 16 -5.43 -10.28 -9.53
C ALA A 16 -6.83 -10.79 -9.89
N VAL A 17 -7.67 -11.05 -8.88
CA VAL A 17 -9.07 -11.44 -9.05
C VAL A 17 -9.89 -10.26 -9.57
N ALA A 18 -9.65 -9.06 -9.06
CA ALA A 18 -10.30 -7.83 -9.52
C ALA A 18 -10.04 -7.59 -11.02
N ILE A 19 -8.78 -7.68 -11.45
CA ILE A 19 -8.37 -7.53 -12.84
C ILE A 19 -9.04 -8.59 -13.72
N GLN A 20 -9.02 -9.86 -13.29
CA GLN A 20 -9.63 -10.93 -14.06
C GLN A 20 -11.15 -10.74 -14.21
N LYS A 21 -11.84 -10.32 -13.14
CA LYS A 21 -13.27 -9.98 -13.21
C LYS A 21 -13.52 -8.80 -14.15
N ALA A 22 -12.70 -7.75 -14.08
CA ALA A 22 -12.82 -6.60 -14.99
C ALA A 22 -12.68 -7.02 -16.47
N ARG A 23 -11.74 -7.93 -16.78
CA ARG A 23 -11.59 -8.51 -18.13
C ARG A 23 -12.83 -9.30 -18.58
N VAL A 24 -13.45 -10.05 -17.67
CA VAL A 24 -14.74 -10.72 -17.97
C VAL A 24 -15.82 -9.70 -18.30
N PHE A 25 -15.88 -8.59 -17.56
CA PHE A 25 -16.84 -7.52 -17.82
C PHE A 25 -16.64 -6.81 -19.17
N VAL A 26 -15.39 -6.66 -19.63
CA VAL A 26 -15.11 -6.21 -21.02
C VAL A 26 -15.73 -7.16 -22.04
N VAL A 27 -15.59 -8.47 -21.85
CA VAL A 27 -16.16 -9.48 -22.77
C VAL A 27 -17.69 -9.42 -22.77
N LEU A 28 -18.31 -9.33 -21.58
CA LEU A 28 -19.77 -9.21 -21.45
C LEU A 28 -20.29 -7.94 -22.13
N LEU A 29 -19.71 -6.79 -21.80
CA LEU A 29 -20.09 -5.50 -22.37
C LEU A 29 -19.89 -5.47 -23.89
N THR A 30 -18.84 -6.10 -24.41
CA THR A 30 -18.61 -6.18 -25.86
C THR A 30 -19.71 -6.98 -26.55
N ARG A 31 -20.08 -8.14 -25.98
CA ARG A 31 -21.12 -9.01 -26.55
C ARG A 31 -22.51 -8.34 -26.51
N ASP A 32 -22.78 -7.59 -25.46
CA ASP A 32 -24.09 -7.06 -25.13
C ASP A 32 -24.19 -5.54 -25.39
N ARG A 33 -23.20 -4.99 -26.11
CA ARG A 33 -23.02 -3.54 -26.31
C ARG A 33 -24.24 -2.82 -26.87
N ALA A 34 -24.97 -3.46 -27.80
CA ALA A 34 -26.13 -2.84 -28.44
C ALA A 34 -27.22 -2.48 -27.42
N ASP A 35 -27.45 -3.35 -26.44
CA ASP A 35 -28.45 -3.13 -25.39
C ASP A 35 -27.97 -2.05 -24.41
N PHE A 36 -26.68 -2.08 -24.03
CA PHE A 36 -26.06 -1.05 -23.20
C PHE A 36 -26.08 0.34 -23.85
N PHE A 37 -25.79 0.42 -25.15
CA PHE A 37 -25.82 1.68 -25.91
C PHE A 37 -27.25 2.22 -26.07
N ALA A 38 -28.24 1.34 -26.21
CA ALA A 38 -29.64 1.73 -26.25
C ALA A 38 -30.13 2.29 -24.89
N TYR A 39 -29.58 1.78 -23.78
CA TYR A 39 -29.85 2.28 -22.43
C TYR A 39 -29.14 3.61 -22.14
N ASP A 40 -27.85 3.70 -22.48
CA ASP A 40 -27.00 4.88 -22.27
C ASP A 40 -26.00 5.01 -23.42
N ALA A 41 -26.07 6.12 -24.15
CA ALA A 41 -25.27 6.37 -25.35
C ALA A 41 -23.75 6.47 -25.08
N ASP A 42 -23.34 6.59 -23.81
CA ASP A 42 -21.92 6.57 -23.42
C ASP A 42 -21.25 5.21 -23.67
N PHE A 43 -22.00 4.09 -23.72
CA PHE A 43 -21.46 2.74 -23.92
C PHE A 43 -21.05 2.45 -25.38
N THR A 44 -20.10 3.24 -25.86
CA THR A 44 -19.52 3.16 -27.21
C THR A 44 -18.37 2.14 -27.30
N GLU A 45 -17.87 1.88 -28.51
CA GLU A 45 -16.61 1.11 -28.70
C GLU A 45 -15.40 1.81 -28.05
N ILE A 46 -15.42 3.14 -27.98
CA ILE A 46 -14.39 3.94 -27.32
C ILE A 46 -14.41 3.67 -25.82
N PHE A 47 -15.59 3.64 -25.19
CA PHE A 47 -15.73 3.31 -23.77
C PHE A 47 -15.11 1.94 -23.43
N ILE A 48 -15.36 0.91 -24.26
CA ILE A 48 -14.79 -0.43 -24.06
C ILE A 48 -13.26 -0.42 -24.21
N THR A 49 -12.75 0.36 -25.16
CA THR A 49 -11.30 0.53 -25.40
C THR A 49 -10.64 1.21 -24.21
N ASP A 50 -11.23 2.30 -23.71
CA ASP A 50 -10.74 3.04 -22.54
C ASP A 50 -10.78 2.18 -21.28
N PHE A 51 -11.87 1.43 -21.06
CA PHE A 51 -11.96 0.52 -19.93
C PHE A 51 -10.89 -0.59 -20.01
N SER A 52 -10.63 -1.14 -21.20
CA SER A 52 -9.55 -2.11 -21.41
C SER A 52 -8.17 -1.51 -21.11
N ALA A 53 -7.94 -0.26 -21.50
CA ALA A 53 -6.71 0.46 -21.18
C ALA A 53 -6.54 0.69 -19.67
N MET A 54 -7.63 0.99 -18.95
CA MET A 54 -7.61 1.12 -17.48
C MET A 54 -7.21 -0.19 -16.80
N ILE A 55 -7.74 -1.33 -17.27
CA ILE A 55 -7.39 -2.66 -16.75
C ILE A 55 -5.89 -2.92 -16.91
N GLU A 56 -5.35 -2.70 -18.11
CA GLU A 56 -3.93 -2.95 -18.37
C GLU A 56 -3.03 -1.97 -17.60
N ALA A 57 -3.42 -0.71 -17.47
CA ALA A 57 -2.70 0.28 -16.65
C ALA A 57 -2.68 -0.07 -15.16
N ALA A 58 -3.73 -0.74 -14.65
CA ALA A 58 -3.78 -1.23 -13.28
C ALA A 58 -2.97 -2.53 -13.11
N ALA A 59 -3.05 -3.44 -14.08
CA ALA A 59 -2.32 -4.71 -14.09
C ALA A 59 -0.80 -4.53 -14.23
N SER A 60 -0.35 -3.50 -14.93
CA SER A 60 1.08 -3.20 -15.12
C SER A 60 1.74 -2.51 -13.93
N MET A 61 0.97 -2.10 -12.91
CA MET A 61 1.56 -1.47 -11.73
C MET A 61 2.44 -2.47 -10.99
N PRO A 62 3.63 -2.06 -10.51
CA PRO A 62 4.42 -2.86 -9.60
C PRO A 62 3.59 -3.36 -8.42
N ASP A 63 3.80 -4.60 -8.02
CA ASP A 63 3.24 -5.15 -6.79
C ASP A 63 4.25 -5.01 -5.63
N HIS A 64 3.83 -5.47 -4.45
CA HIS A 64 4.66 -5.38 -3.26
C HIS A 64 5.93 -6.23 -3.38
N GLU A 65 5.83 -7.42 -3.96
CA GLU A 65 6.96 -8.35 -4.10
C GLU A 65 8.02 -7.79 -5.05
N TYR A 66 7.61 -7.24 -6.20
CA TYR A 66 8.50 -6.55 -7.12
C TYR A 66 9.24 -5.42 -6.42
N ASN A 67 8.53 -4.58 -5.66
CA ASN A 67 9.15 -3.46 -4.96
C ASN A 67 10.12 -3.92 -3.86
N GLN A 68 9.80 -4.99 -3.13
CA GLN A 68 10.72 -5.58 -2.16
C GLN A 68 11.99 -6.11 -2.85
N ASN A 69 11.84 -6.79 -3.99
CA ASN A 69 12.98 -7.31 -4.75
C ASN A 69 13.88 -6.19 -5.29
N GLN A 70 13.31 -5.10 -5.82
CA GLN A 70 14.08 -3.93 -6.25
C GLN A 70 14.82 -3.26 -5.08
N LEU A 71 14.17 -3.11 -3.93
CA LEU A 71 14.82 -2.57 -2.73
C LEU A 71 15.98 -3.45 -2.25
N ALA A 72 15.83 -4.77 -2.34
CA ALA A 72 16.89 -5.73 -2.02
C ALA A 72 18.09 -5.56 -2.97
N ILE A 73 17.86 -5.41 -4.27
CA ILE A 73 18.92 -5.16 -5.27
C ILE A 73 19.70 -3.88 -4.93
N LEU A 74 19.00 -2.77 -4.68
CA LEU A 74 19.63 -1.49 -4.31
C LEU A 74 20.42 -1.59 -3.00
N THR A 75 19.91 -2.34 -2.03
CA THR A 75 20.60 -2.62 -0.77
C THR A 75 21.88 -3.42 -0.99
N THR A 76 21.86 -4.44 -1.86
CA THR A 76 23.05 -5.21 -2.22
C THR A 76 24.08 -4.33 -2.92
N GLU A 77 23.65 -3.48 -3.86
CA GLU A 77 24.54 -2.55 -4.57
C GLU A 77 25.23 -1.59 -3.60
N LEU A 78 24.47 -0.95 -2.72
CA LEU A 78 25.02 -0.08 -1.68
C LEU A 78 26.03 -0.80 -0.79
N ASN A 79 25.70 -2.00 -0.31
CA ASN A 79 26.61 -2.79 0.52
C ASN A 79 27.92 -3.13 -0.22
N ASN A 80 27.85 -3.40 -1.53
CA ASN A 80 29.03 -3.62 -2.35
C ASN A 80 29.89 -2.35 -2.45
N LYS A 81 29.27 -1.18 -2.66
CA LYS A 81 29.98 0.12 -2.67
C LYS A 81 30.62 0.45 -1.32
N MET A 82 29.91 0.20 -0.22
CA MET A 82 30.47 0.35 1.12
C MET A 82 31.69 -0.55 1.34
N GLU A 83 31.64 -1.80 0.90
CA GLU A 83 32.79 -2.70 1.03
C GLU A 83 34.00 -2.23 0.20
N LEU A 84 33.78 -1.67 -0.99
CA LEU A 84 34.84 -1.02 -1.76
C LEU A 84 35.45 0.16 -1.01
N GLY A 85 34.62 1.04 -0.42
CA GLY A 85 35.09 2.14 0.44
C GLY A 85 35.95 1.66 1.62
N ARG A 86 35.52 0.60 2.31
CA ARG A 86 36.33 -0.02 3.39
C ARG A 86 37.65 -0.59 2.88
N LYS A 87 37.66 -1.21 1.70
CA LYS A 87 38.89 -1.74 1.07
C LYS A 87 39.88 -0.63 0.78
N VAL A 88 39.43 0.54 0.31
CA VAL A 88 40.30 1.69 0.04
C VAL A 88 41.03 2.12 1.31
N TYR A 89 40.34 2.29 2.43
CA TYR A 89 41.01 2.67 3.68
C TYR A 89 41.96 1.60 4.21
N ARG A 90 41.55 0.32 4.21
CA ARG A 90 42.44 -0.79 4.61
C ARG A 90 43.72 -0.83 3.79
N PHE A 91 43.61 -0.53 2.50
CA PHE A 91 44.74 -0.48 1.59
C PHE A 91 45.63 0.75 1.83
N MET A 92 45.04 1.91 2.15
CA MET A 92 45.77 3.16 2.41
C MET A 92 46.54 3.13 3.74
N ARG A 93 46.01 2.46 4.77
CA ARG A 93 46.54 2.50 6.14
C ARG A 93 48.05 2.23 6.26
N PRO A 94 48.64 1.18 5.65
CA PRO A 94 50.09 0.95 5.72
C PRO A 94 50.93 2.09 5.14
N PHE A 95 50.40 2.83 4.14
CA PHE A 95 51.09 3.96 3.55
C PHE A 95 51.06 5.19 4.46
N ILE A 96 49.99 5.38 5.23
CA ILE A 96 49.89 6.42 6.27
C ILE A 96 50.93 6.14 7.36
N GLU A 97 50.99 4.90 7.84
CA GLU A 97 51.94 4.48 8.87
C GLU A 97 53.40 4.64 8.40
N LYS A 98 53.67 4.38 7.11
CA LYS A 98 54.97 4.59 6.47
C LYS A 98 55.30 6.08 6.25
N ALA A 99 54.34 6.90 5.83
CA ALA A 99 54.53 8.33 5.60
C ALA A 99 54.79 9.10 6.90
N PHE A 100 54.19 8.65 8.00
CA PHE A 100 54.24 9.33 9.30
C PHE A 100 54.60 8.38 10.46
N PRO A 101 55.82 7.83 10.51
CA PRO A 101 56.18 6.84 11.52
C PRO A 101 56.04 7.39 12.95
N GLY A 102 55.25 6.71 13.79
CA GLY A 102 55.06 7.07 15.21
C GLY A 102 54.20 8.32 15.47
N ARG A 103 53.75 9.02 14.42
CA ARG A 103 52.94 10.24 14.52
C ARG A 103 51.45 9.93 14.64
N LYS A 104 51.06 9.42 15.80
CA LYS A 104 49.66 9.05 16.11
C LYS A 104 48.68 10.23 15.95
N ASP A 105 49.14 11.44 16.22
CA ASP A 105 48.38 12.67 15.99
C ASP A 105 47.97 12.82 14.52
N ILE A 106 48.86 12.52 13.58
CA ILE A 106 48.56 12.54 12.14
C ILE A 106 47.70 11.35 11.76
N TRP A 107 47.97 10.15 12.29
CA TRP A 107 47.16 8.95 11.99
C TRP A 107 45.69 9.14 12.37
N ASN A 108 45.41 9.83 13.49
CA ASN A 108 44.04 10.14 13.90
C ASN A 108 43.35 11.12 12.95
N LEU A 109 44.08 12.02 12.26
CA LEU A 109 43.49 12.85 11.18
C LEU A 109 42.99 12.02 9.99
N PHE A 110 43.57 10.83 9.79
CA PHE A 110 43.10 9.83 8.83
C PHE A 110 42.04 8.87 9.43
N GLY A 111 41.64 9.07 10.69
CA GLY A 111 40.62 8.27 11.39
C GLY A 111 41.10 6.92 11.92
N ALA A 112 42.39 6.79 12.27
CA ALA A 112 42.91 5.57 12.89
C ALA A 112 42.25 5.23 14.24
N ASP A 113 41.73 6.23 14.94
CA ASP A 113 41.09 6.13 16.25
C ASP A 113 39.60 5.76 16.18
N ASN A 114 38.87 6.22 15.15
CA ASN A 114 37.41 6.09 15.07
C ASN A 114 36.89 5.21 13.92
N TYR A 115 37.74 4.77 12.99
CA TYR A 115 37.30 4.00 11.81
C TYR A 115 36.50 2.73 12.16
N TYR A 116 36.88 2.00 13.20
CA TYR A 116 36.23 0.74 13.55
C TYR A 116 34.76 0.91 13.98
N GLU A 117 34.42 2.07 14.52
CA GLU A 117 33.08 2.42 14.96
C GLU A 117 32.19 2.83 13.78
N ILE A 118 32.74 3.58 12.83
CA ILE A 118 31.98 4.18 11.72
C ILE A 118 31.88 3.30 10.48
N ARG A 119 32.75 2.29 10.31
CA ARG A 119 32.84 1.49 9.07
C ARG A 119 31.57 0.74 8.69
N ASN A 120 30.68 0.44 9.65
CA ASN A 120 29.44 -0.31 9.39
C ASN A 120 28.22 0.60 9.27
N ASN A 121 28.35 1.89 9.60
CA ASN A 121 27.28 2.87 9.44
C ASN A 121 27.44 3.55 8.08
N GLN A 122 26.36 3.61 7.30
CA GLN A 122 26.34 4.13 5.94
C GLN A 122 26.74 5.59 5.86
N GLU A 123 26.09 6.43 6.69
CA GLU A 123 26.34 7.87 6.75
C GLU A 123 27.74 8.17 7.28
N GLY A 124 28.15 7.43 8.31
CA GLY A 124 29.43 7.52 8.98
C GLY A 124 30.59 7.15 8.07
N LEU A 125 30.48 6.05 7.32
CA LEU A 125 31.48 5.65 6.33
C LEU A 125 31.57 6.67 5.18
N THR A 126 30.42 7.21 4.74
CA THR A 126 30.39 8.25 3.69
C THR A 126 31.13 9.51 4.17
N ALA A 127 30.74 10.06 5.32
CA ALA A 127 31.39 11.23 5.91
C ALA A 127 32.87 10.98 6.25
N PHE A 128 33.23 9.75 6.59
CA PHE A 128 34.62 9.34 6.77
C PHE A 128 35.42 9.42 5.47
N LEU A 129 34.93 8.85 4.36
CA LEU A 129 35.66 8.84 3.10
C LEU A 129 35.85 10.25 2.53
N ALA A 130 34.86 11.14 2.69
CA ALA A 130 35.00 12.55 2.34
C ALA A 130 36.17 13.20 3.08
N ARG A 131 36.20 13.09 4.42
CA ARG A 131 37.29 13.62 5.25
C ARG A 131 38.63 12.93 4.98
N LEU A 132 38.62 11.63 4.73
CA LEU A 132 39.82 10.86 4.40
C LEU A 132 40.46 11.39 3.11
N HIS A 133 39.64 11.67 2.09
CA HIS A 133 40.11 12.27 0.84
C HIS A 133 40.70 13.67 1.06
N GLU A 134 40.00 14.55 1.79
CA GLU A 134 40.51 15.89 2.11
C GLU A 134 41.86 15.83 2.85
N THR A 135 41.98 14.97 3.85
CA THR A 135 43.24 14.74 4.57
C THR A 135 44.32 14.16 3.66
N ALA A 136 43.97 13.24 2.77
CA ALA A 136 44.92 12.67 1.80
C ALA A 136 45.44 13.72 0.82
N VAL A 137 44.58 14.64 0.36
CA VAL A 137 44.99 15.76 -0.49
C VAL A 137 45.92 16.72 0.27
N LYS A 138 45.62 17.00 1.54
CA LYS A 138 46.46 17.86 2.40
C LYS A 138 47.88 17.30 2.57
N TYR A 139 48.03 15.98 2.72
CA TYR A 139 49.30 15.28 2.93
C TYR A 139 49.78 14.52 1.67
N ARG A 140 49.40 15.03 0.49
CA ARG A 140 49.63 14.37 -0.80
C ARG A 140 51.12 14.07 -1.03
N THR A 141 52.00 15.01 -0.73
CA THR A 141 53.44 14.88 -0.99
C THR A 141 54.06 13.75 -0.17
N GLU A 142 53.72 13.64 1.11
CA GLU A 142 54.20 12.61 2.01
C GLU A 142 53.65 11.23 1.64
N LEU A 143 52.36 11.16 1.28
CA LEU A 143 51.72 9.94 0.80
C LEU A 143 52.33 9.43 -0.51
N ASN A 144 52.54 10.33 -1.48
CA ASN A 144 53.22 9.99 -2.74
C ASN A 144 54.63 9.46 -2.49
N THR A 145 55.37 10.08 -1.56
CA THR A 145 56.71 9.61 -1.16
C THR A 145 56.66 8.23 -0.50
N ALA A 146 55.61 7.94 0.27
CA ALA A 146 55.39 6.62 0.85
C ALA A 146 54.96 5.56 -0.19
N GLY A 147 54.59 5.97 -1.40
CA GLY A 147 54.18 5.10 -2.51
C GLY A 147 52.67 5.02 -2.72
N PHE A 148 51.89 5.90 -2.08
CA PHE A 148 50.45 6.03 -2.31
C PHE A 148 50.18 7.14 -3.31
N SER A 149 49.89 6.78 -4.56
CA SER A 149 49.86 7.69 -5.70
C SER A 149 48.59 8.55 -5.78
N ASP A 150 48.66 9.67 -6.50
CA ASP A 150 47.51 10.53 -6.79
C ASP A 150 46.26 9.77 -7.31
N PRO A 151 46.37 8.81 -8.26
CA PRO A 151 45.22 7.97 -8.65
C PRO A 151 44.62 7.13 -7.51
N GLN A 152 45.41 6.76 -6.50
CA GLN A 152 44.91 6.06 -5.33
C GLN A 152 44.20 7.00 -4.34
N ILE A 153 44.64 8.27 -4.25
CA ILE A 153 43.93 9.32 -3.52
C ILE A 153 42.56 9.57 -4.17
N GLU A 154 42.49 9.70 -5.48
CA GLU A 154 41.23 9.92 -6.21
C GLU A 154 40.24 8.73 -6.09
N LYS A 155 40.75 7.50 -5.88
CA LYS A 155 39.88 6.34 -5.58
C LYS A 155 39.11 6.51 -4.27
N ILE A 156 39.61 7.29 -3.32
CA ILE A 156 38.89 7.60 -2.07
C ILE A 156 37.65 8.42 -2.41
N LYS A 157 37.83 9.49 -3.20
CA LYS A 157 36.73 10.35 -3.66
C LYS A 157 35.73 9.57 -4.51
N THR A 158 36.21 8.76 -5.44
CA THR A 158 35.35 7.91 -6.27
C THR A 158 34.51 6.98 -5.40
N SER A 159 35.09 6.35 -4.38
CA SER A 159 34.36 5.47 -3.46
C SER A 159 33.34 6.22 -2.61
N HIS A 160 33.64 7.45 -2.20
CA HIS A 160 32.68 8.33 -1.53
C HIS A 160 31.48 8.63 -2.46
N ASP A 161 31.75 9.10 -3.68
CA ASP A 161 30.71 9.52 -4.62
C ASP A 161 29.82 8.34 -5.03
N ASP A 162 30.40 7.15 -5.22
CA ASP A 162 29.68 5.91 -5.49
C ASP A 162 28.69 5.54 -4.36
N ILE A 163 29.11 5.67 -3.09
CA ILE A 163 28.24 5.38 -1.95
C ILE A 163 27.12 6.42 -1.86
N VAL A 164 27.44 7.71 -2.07
CA VAL A 164 26.42 8.78 -2.09
C VAL A 164 25.37 8.51 -3.16
N GLN A 165 25.79 8.16 -4.38
CA GLN A 165 24.85 7.87 -5.47
C GLN A 165 23.98 6.65 -5.16
N ALA A 166 24.56 5.57 -4.62
CA ALA A 166 23.80 4.39 -4.23
C ALA A 166 22.79 4.68 -3.11
N ASN A 167 23.13 5.54 -2.14
CA ASN A 167 22.21 5.99 -1.09
C ASN A 167 21.04 6.77 -1.68
N VAL A 168 21.34 7.76 -2.53
CA VAL A 168 20.31 8.58 -3.18
C VAL A 168 19.35 7.70 -4.00
N ALA A 169 19.87 6.75 -4.77
CA ALA A 169 19.04 5.82 -5.54
C ALA A 169 18.14 4.96 -4.64
N GLN A 170 18.68 4.45 -3.52
CA GLN A 170 17.89 3.66 -2.57
C GLN A 170 16.78 4.51 -1.91
N ASP A 171 17.08 5.72 -1.48
CA ASP A 171 16.12 6.57 -0.78
C ASP A 171 15.06 7.14 -1.71
N ASP A 172 15.44 7.54 -2.93
CA ASP A 172 14.50 7.92 -3.98
C ASP A 172 13.52 6.77 -4.28
N PHE A 173 14.01 5.54 -4.40
CA PHE A 173 13.15 4.37 -4.58
C PHE A 173 12.17 4.17 -3.41
N LYS A 174 12.62 4.31 -2.15
CA LYS A 174 11.73 4.22 -0.98
C LYS A 174 10.62 5.29 -0.99
N ILE A 175 10.93 6.50 -1.48
CA ILE A 175 9.94 7.57 -1.62
C ILE A 175 8.93 7.20 -2.71
N GLN A 176 9.43 6.79 -3.89
CA GLN A 176 8.58 6.38 -5.02
C GLN A 176 7.68 5.20 -4.68
N MET A 177 8.14 4.22 -3.89
CA MET A 177 7.31 3.09 -3.45
C MET A 177 6.02 3.53 -2.74
N LYS A 178 6.07 4.59 -1.93
CA LYS A 178 4.89 5.13 -1.25
C LYS A 178 3.89 5.70 -2.25
N GLU A 179 4.39 6.46 -3.22
CA GLU A 179 3.57 7.05 -4.28
C GLU A 179 2.98 5.98 -5.18
N GLN A 180 3.77 5.00 -5.60
CA GLN A 180 3.34 3.85 -6.40
C GLN A 180 2.26 3.03 -5.70
N THR A 181 2.35 2.86 -4.37
CA THR A 181 1.32 2.16 -3.60
C THR A 181 -0.01 2.89 -3.72
N ASN A 182 -0.03 4.20 -3.44
CA ASN A 182 -1.23 5.04 -3.54
C ASN A 182 -1.79 5.06 -4.97
N GLU A 183 -0.92 5.20 -5.96
CA GLU A 183 -1.29 5.22 -7.37
C GLU A 183 -1.89 3.89 -7.81
N ARG A 184 -1.36 2.76 -7.31
CA ARG A 184 -1.94 1.43 -7.54
C ARG A 184 -3.36 1.37 -6.98
N ILE A 185 -3.59 1.88 -5.77
CA ILE A 185 -4.94 1.90 -5.15
C ILE A 185 -5.91 2.70 -6.03
N ARG A 186 -5.51 3.90 -6.46
CA ARG A 186 -6.34 4.76 -7.31
C ARG A 186 -6.70 4.08 -8.62
N LYS A 187 -5.73 3.50 -9.33
CA LYS A 187 -5.97 2.81 -10.60
C LYS A 187 -6.87 1.59 -10.45
N MET A 188 -6.64 0.80 -9.40
CA MET A 188 -7.48 -0.35 -9.09
C MET A 188 -8.92 0.06 -8.75
N ASN A 189 -9.10 1.11 -7.95
CA ASN A 189 -10.43 1.63 -7.61
C ASN A 189 -11.14 2.20 -8.83
N ALA A 190 -10.47 3.04 -9.63
CA ALA A 190 -11.04 3.59 -10.86
C ALA A 190 -11.48 2.49 -11.84
N MET A 191 -10.66 1.45 -12.03
CA MET A 191 -11.03 0.27 -12.81
C MET A 191 -12.28 -0.42 -12.21
N TRP A 192 -12.32 -0.59 -10.89
CA TRP A 192 -13.42 -1.30 -10.23
C TRP A 192 -14.74 -0.50 -10.22
N GLU A 193 -14.69 0.83 -10.16
CA GLU A 193 -15.86 1.71 -10.30
C GLU A 193 -16.56 1.49 -11.66
N VAL A 194 -15.80 1.29 -12.73
CA VAL A 194 -16.35 0.97 -14.06
C VAL A 194 -17.04 -0.40 -14.04
N VAL A 195 -16.44 -1.40 -13.39
CA VAL A 195 -17.06 -2.72 -13.19
C VAL A 195 -18.40 -2.61 -12.44
N LEU A 196 -18.44 -1.83 -11.35
CA LEU A 196 -19.66 -1.57 -10.59
C LEU A 196 -20.73 -0.88 -11.45
N ARG A 197 -20.35 0.12 -12.26
CA ARG A 197 -21.27 0.79 -13.19
C ARG A 197 -21.88 -0.20 -14.19
N ILE A 198 -21.05 -1.01 -14.85
CA ILE A 198 -21.51 -1.99 -15.85
C ILE A 198 -22.43 -3.03 -15.19
N SER A 199 -22.06 -3.54 -14.02
CA SER A 199 -22.88 -4.52 -13.27
C SER A 199 -24.26 -3.97 -12.92
N ARG A 200 -24.31 -2.75 -12.35
CA ARG A 200 -25.58 -2.10 -11.99
C ARG A 200 -26.49 -1.93 -13.20
N ILE A 201 -25.95 -1.44 -14.31
CA ILE A 201 -26.72 -1.19 -15.52
C ILE A 201 -27.14 -2.49 -16.20
N GLY A 202 -26.25 -3.49 -16.30
CA GLY A 202 -26.59 -4.79 -16.87
C GLY A 202 -27.73 -5.49 -16.13
N LYS A 203 -27.74 -5.42 -14.80
CA LYS A 203 -28.86 -5.94 -13.99
C LYS A 203 -30.20 -5.24 -14.27
N LEU A 204 -30.17 -3.93 -14.55
CA LEU A 204 -31.38 -3.17 -14.90
C LEU A 204 -31.86 -3.46 -16.32
N ILE A 205 -30.95 -3.56 -17.30
CA ILE A 205 -31.29 -3.88 -18.69
C ILE A 205 -31.93 -5.28 -18.79
N TYR A 206 -31.43 -6.23 -18.00
CA TYR A 206 -31.82 -7.63 -18.07
C TYR A 206 -32.67 -8.09 -16.88
N GLU A 207 -33.42 -7.20 -16.23
CA GLU A 207 -34.25 -7.52 -15.06
C GLU A 207 -35.20 -8.71 -15.33
N ASP A 208 -35.75 -8.79 -16.55
CA ASP A 208 -36.66 -9.86 -16.99
C ASP A 208 -35.97 -11.06 -17.65
N ASP A 209 -34.66 -11.01 -17.93
CA ASP A 209 -33.87 -12.12 -18.48
C ASP A 209 -32.92 -12.66 -17.40
N TYR A 210 -33.39 -13.66 -16.66
CA TYR A 210 -32.63 -14.28 -15.57
C TYR A 210 -31.22 -14.73 -16.00
N GLY A 211 -31.10 -15.33 -17.19
CA GLY A 211 -29.82 -15.86 -17.66
C GLY A 211 -28.80 -14.76 -17.93
N LYS A 212 -29.26 -13.64 -18.48
CA LYS A 212 -28.44 -12.44 -18.70
C LYS A 212 -28.17 -11.70 -17.40
N TYR A 213 -29.18 -11.48 -16.56
CA TYR A 213 -29.06 -10.85 -15.25
C TYR A 213 -27.92 -11.46 -14.44
N GLN A 214 -27.88 -12.79 -14.33
CA GLN A 214 -26.87 -13.52 -13.55
C GLN A 214 -25.44 -13.29 -14.04
N GLN A 215 -25.23 -12.93 -15.32
CA GLN A 215 -23.89 -12.64 -15.85
C GLN A 215 -23.34 -11.30 -15.34
N TYR A 216 -24.22 -10.37 -14.94
CA TYR A 216 -23.87 -9.04 -14.43
C TYR A 216 -23.88 -8.97 -12.90
N VAL A 217 -24.15 -10.09 -12.21
CA VAL A 217 -24.06 -10.20 -10.75
C VAL A 217 -22.58 -10.34 -10.34
N LEU A 218 -22.03 -9.33 -9.67
CA LEU A 218 -20.61 -9.30 -9.26
C LEU A 218 -20.28 -10.23 -8.11
N TYR A 219 -21.20 -10.23 -7.14
CA TYR A 219 -21.20 -11.07 -5.97
C TYR A 219 -22.37 -12.01 -6.17
N GLN A 220 -22.09 -13.27 -6.49
CA GLN A 220 -23.15 -14.26 -6.48
C GLN A 220 -23.72 -14.25 -5.06
N SER A 221 -24.96 -13.82 -4.89
CA SER A 221 -25.75 -14.23 -3.72
C SER A 221 -25.83 -15.74 -3.84
N SER A 222 -24.91 -16.43 -3.19
CA SER A 222 -24.79 -17.87 -3.35
C SER A 222 -26.06 -18.50 -2.79
N SER A 223 -26.95 -18.95 -3.67
CA SER A 223 -27.69 -20.16 -3.39
C SER A 223 -26.62 -21.24 -3.16
N GLN A 224 -26.32 -21.50 -1.89
CA GLN A 224 -25.19 -22.25 -1.33
C GLN A 224 -23.94 -21.43 -0.96
N GLY A 225 -24.00 -20.77 0.20
CA GLY A 225 -22.97 -21.04 1.20
C GLY A 225 -21.86 -20.02 1.46
N GLU A 226 -21.94 -18.78 0.96
CA GLU A 226 -21.13 -17.69 1.50
C GLU A 226 -22.01 -16.48 1.88
N PRO A 227 -21.89 -15.99 3.13
CA PRO A 227 -22.68 -14.86 3.61
C PRO A 227 -22.27 -13.53 2.96
N ASP A 228 -23.23 -12.63 2.73
CA ASP A 228 -22.93 -11.25 2.35
C ASP A 228 -22.43 -10.49 3.59
N ILE A 229 -21.11 -10.39 3.73
CA ILE A 229 -20.46 -9.76 4.88
C ILE A 229 -20.27 -8.26 4.62
N LYS A 230 -21.03 -7.42 5.31
CA LYS A 230 -20.76 -5.97 5.47
C LYS A 230 -19.82 -5.76 6.64
N HIS A 231 -18.73 -5.01 6.46
CA HIS A 231 -17.85 -4.66 7.57
C HIS A 231 -17.33 -3.23 7.39
N GLY A 232 -16.87 -2.63 8.48
CA GLY A 232 -16.33 -1.28 8.45
C GLY A 232 -16.01 -0.75 9.83
N ASN A 233 -15.58 0.50 9.86
CA ASN A 233 -15.26 1.20 11.09
C ASN A 233 -16.37 2.19 11.43
N VAL A 234 -16.59 2.38 12.72
CA VAL A 234 -17.55 3.35 13.26
C VAL A 234 -16.75 4.34 14.12
N PRO A 235 -16.58 5.59 13.68
CA PRO A 235 -15.87 6.60 14.46
C PRO A 235 -16.48 6.77 15.85
N ALA A 236 -15.67 7.25 16.80
CA ALA A 236 -16.13 7.52 18.15
C ALA A 236 -17.38 8.43 18.17
N ALA A 237 -18.39 8.03 18.95
CA ALA A 237 -19.68 8.69 19.09
C ALA A 237 -20.45 8.92 17.77
N GLN A 238 -20.23 8.08 16.75
CA GLN A 238 -20.93 8.16 15.48
C GLN A 238 -21.76 6.91 15.17
N THR A 239 -22.63 7.08 14.16
CA THR A 239 -23.49 6.03 13.61
C THR A 239 -23.23 5.90 12.13
N VAL A 240 -23.12 4.67 11.65
CA VAL A 240 -22.89 4.33 10.24
C VAL A 240 -24.05 3.46 9.75
N ILE A 241 -24.51 3.74 8.53
CA ILE A 241 -25.44 2.87 7.81
C ILE A 241 -24.67 1.66 7.29
N VAL A 242 -25.11 0.47 7.68
CA VAL A 242 -24.54 -0.81 7.25
C VAL A 242 -25.24 -1.31 5.97
N MET A 243 -26.55 -1.15 5.91
CA MET A 243 -27.38 -1.64 4.80
C MET A 243 -28.68 -0.83 4.70
N GLU A 244 -29.11 -0.51 3.49
CA GLU A 244 -30.42 0.07 3.19
C GLU A 244 -31.33 -0.99 2.53
N GLU A 245 -32.65 -0.73 2.51
CA GLU A 245 -33.67 -1.59 1.92
C GLU A 245 -33.75 -3.01 2.54
N VAL A 246 -33.53 -3.11 3.85
CA VAL A 246 -33.65 -4.37 4.60
C VAL A 246 -35.09 -4.88 4.57
N THR A 247 -35.26 -6.16 4.24
CA THR A 247 -36.56 -6.84 4.31
C THR A 247 -36.77 -7.53 5.67
N PRO A 248 -38.01 -7.69 6.18
CA PRO A 248 -38.25 -8.30 7.49
C PRO A 248 -37.73 -9.74 7.65
N SER A 249 -37.58 -10.48 6.56
CA SER A 249 -37.07 -11.86 6.54
C SER A 249 -35.54 -11.95 6.50
N THR A 250 -34.82 -10.83 6.41
CA THR A 250 -33.36 -10.81 6.34
C THR A 250 -32.76 -11.32 7.66
N VAL A 251 -31.82 -12.25 7.59
CA VAL A 251 -31.08 -12.75 8.76
C VAL A 251 -29.74 -12.04 8.85
N PHE A 252 -29.40 -11.58 10.04
CA PHE A 252 -28.14 -10.93 10.34
C PHE A 252 -27.33 -11.75 11.32
N LYS A 253 -26.02 -11.90 11.05
CA LYS A 253 -25.02 -12.28 12.03
C LYS A 253 -24.12 -11.08 12.28
N LEU A 254 -24.41 -10.38 13.37
CA LEU A 254 -23.71 -9.19 13.83
C LEU A 254 -22.46 -9.64 14.62
N LYS A 255 -21.32 -8.98 14.40
CA LYS A 255 -20.07 -9.25 15.11
C LYS A 255 -19.36 -7.94 15.42
N ASN A 256 -18.68 -7.89 16.55
CA ASN A 256 -17.84 -6.77 16.94
C ASN A 256 -16.37 -7.22 17.08
N PRO A 257 -15.58 -7.25 15.99
CA PRO A 257 -14.15 -7.57 16.06
C PRO A 257 -13.29 -6.44 16.65
N GLY A 258 -13.89 -5.28 16.97
CA GLY A 258 -13.19 -4.10 17.48
C GLY A 258 -12.81 -4.21 18.96
N THR A 259 -12.35 -3.08 19.53
CA THR A 259 -11.97 -2.98 20.95
C THR A 259 -12.98 -2.21 21.80
N THR A 260 -14.06 -1.71 21.18
CA THR A 260 -15.10 -0.92 21.85
C THR A 260 -16.50 -1.45 21.60
N GLY A 261 -17.45 -1.15 22.49
CA GLY A 261 -18.84 -1.63 22.40
C GLY A 261 -19.62 -0.97 21.27
N LEU A 262 -20.42 -1.77 20.56
CA LEU A 262 -21.24 -1.34 19.43
C LEU A 262 -22.72 -1.66 19.65
N GLU A 263 -23.61 -0.84 19.13
CA GLU A 263 -25.07 -1.06 19.18
C GLU A 263 -25.66 -1.06 17.77
N TYR A 264 -26.41 -2.11 17.46
CA TYR A 264 -27.03 -2.34 16.16
C TYR A 264 -28.55 -2.18 16.25
N CYS A 265 -29.15 -1.47 15.31
CA CYS A 265 -30.60 -1.28 15.27
C CYS A 265 -31.12 -1.08 13.85
N LEU A 266 -32.43 -1.25 13.66
CA LEU A 266 -33.13 -0.83 12.46
C LEU A 266 -33.74 0.56 12.63
N GLY A 267 -33.76 1.35 11.55
CA GLY A 267 -34.47 2.62 11.53
C GLY A 267 -34.83 3.08 10.13
N GLU A 268 -35.46 4.26 10.05
CA GLU A 268 -35.79 4.95 8.79
C GLU A 268 -34.79 6.08 8.46
N THR A 269 -33.98 6.50 9.43
CA THR A 269 -33.04 7.62 9.33
C THR A 269 -31.67 7.23 9.92
N PRO A 270 -30.57 7.92 9.53
CA PRO A 270 -29.21 7.66 10.01
C PRO A 270 -28.95 8.10 11.46
N GLU A 271 -29.97 8.43 12.25
CA GLU A 271 -29.80 8.85 13.64
C GLU A 271 -29.23 7.74 14.52
N PRO A 272 -28.57 8.06 15.64
CA PRO A 272 -28.04 7.06 16.56
C PRO A 272 -29.08 6.05 17.04
N CYS A 273 -28.63 4.83 17.31
CA CYS A 273 -29.48 3.83 17.95
C CYS A 273 -29.91 4.32 19.33
N THR A 274 -31.21 4.35 19.57
CA THR A 274 -31.79 4.64 20.89
C THR A 274 -32.09 3.37 21.67
N GLU A 275 -32.36 2.28 20.95
CA GLU A 275 -32.59 0.93 21.47
C GLU A 275 -32.15 -0.06 20.38
N GLY A 276 -31.42 -1.11 20.76
CA GLY A 276 -30.85 -2.06 19.82
C GLY A 276 -30.11 -3.21 20.48
N ILE A 277 -29.43 -4.00 19.65
CA ILE A 277 -28.59 -5.12 20.08
C ILE A 277 -27.21 -4.57 20.37
N GLU A 278 -26.80 -4.64 21.64
CA GLU A 278 -25.46 -4.24 22.09
C GLU A 278 -24.50 -5.42 22.05
N LEU A 279 -23.34 -5.23 21.39
CA LEU A 279 -22.25 -6.22 21.29
C LEU A 279 -20.96 -5.65 21.88
N ASN A 280 -20.38 -6.35 22.84
CA ASN A 280 -19.04 -6.04 23.35
C ASN A 280 -17.96 -6.53 22.39
N PRO A 281 -16.70 -6.07 22.56
CA PRO A 281 -15.55 -6.59 21.81
C PRO A 281 -15.46 -8.12 21.83
N GLY A 282 -15.44 -8.73 20.65
CA GLY A 282 -15.39 -10.17 20.45
C GLY A 282 -16.74 -10.89 20.44
N ASP A 283 -17.85 -10.19 20.72
CA ASP A 283 -19.18 -10.79 20.71
C ASP A 283 -19.69 -10.99 19.26
N ASP A 284 -20.48 -12.05 19.08
CA ASP A 284 -21.33 -12.26 17.92
C ASP A 284 -22.79 -12.51 18.31
N HIS A 285 -23.72 -12.17 17.42
CA HIS A 285 -25.14 -12.34 17.65
C HIS A 285 -25.89 -12.55 16.34
N GLN A 286 -26.76 -13.56 16.31
CA GLN A 286 -27.62 -13.84 15.15
C GLN A 286 -29.06 -13.43 15.45
N THR A 287 -29.66 -12.66 14.54
CA THR A 287 -31.02 -12.13 14.67
C THR A 287 -31.66 -11.98 13.30
N THR A 288 -32.98 -11.77 13.26
CA THR A 288 -33.68 -11.38 12.03
C THR A 288 -34.04 -9.90 12.06
N ALA A 289 -34.20 -9.29 10.89
CA ALA A 289 -34.67 -7.91 10.80
C ALA A 289 -35.98 -7.70 11.56
N SER A 290 -36.91 -8.67 11.53
CA SER A 290 -38.17 -8.59 12.26
C SER A 290 -38.02 -8.55 13.80
N GLU A 291 -36.94 -9.12 14.33
CA GLU A 291 -36.64 -9.12 15.78
C GLU A 291 -35.93 -7.85 16.23
N MET A 292 -35.23 -7.16 15.31
CA MET A 292 -34.53 -5.90 15.58
C MET A 292 -35.44 -4.66 15.61
N GLY A 293 -36.70 -4.80 15.18
CA GLY A 293 -37.70 -3.73 15.22
C GLY A 293 -38.20 -3.29 13.83
N THR A 294 -38.66 -2.04 13.75
CA THR A 294 -39.23 -1.46 12.51
C THR A 294 -38.22 -0.56 11.82
N GLY A 295 -38.07 -0.71 10.51
CA GLY A 295 -37.21 0.14 9.68
C GLY A 295 -36.63 -0.64 8.52
N SER A 296 -36.12 0.07 7.51
CA SER A 296 -35.49 -0.51 6.33
C SER A 296 -33.99 -0.28 6.28
N ILE A 297 -33.40 0.37 7.29
CA ILE A 297 -31.97 0.70 7.33
C ILE A 297 -31.34 0.03 8.54
N LEU A 298 -30.39 -0.87 8.31
CA LEU A 298 -29.51 -1.38 9.35
C LEU A 298 -28.38 -0.38 9.60
N LYS A 299 -28.21 0.00 10.86
CA LYS A 299 -27.18 0.93 11.30
C LYS A 299 -26.49 0.43 12.56
N VAL A 300 -25.26 0.90 12.74
CA VAL A 300 -24.41 0.58 13.89
C VAL A 300 -23.90 1.87 14.52
N THR A 301 -24.03 1.96 15.83
CA THR A 301 -23.63 3.12 16.64
C THR A 301 -22.48 2.74 17.55
N ASN A 302 -21.44 3.55 17.57
CA ASN A 302 -20.33 3.41 18.50
C ASN A 302 -20.60 4.27 19.74
N LYS A 303 -20.73 3.63 20.90
CA LYS A 303 -21.00 4.32 22.18
C LYS A 303 -19.74 4.92 22.81
N SER A 304 -18.55 4.61 22.30
CA SER A 304 -17.28 5.16 22.79
C SER A 304 -17.08 6.59 22.32
N GLU A 305 -16.69 7.47 23.25
CA GLU A 305 -16.37 8.87 22.94
C GLU A 305 -14.94 9.07 22.43
N THR A 306 -14.08 8.06 22.57
CA THR A 306 -12.63 8.21 22.33
C THR A 306 -12.02 7.19 21.39
N GLU A 307 -12.68 6.04 21.20
CA GLU A 307 -12.12 4.92 20.43
C GLU A 307 -12.99 4.60 19.23
N GLU A 308 -12.35 4.29 18.11
CA GLU A 308 -13.03 3.79 16.91
C GLU A 308 -13.48 2.34 17.11
N GLY A 309 -14.69 2.02 16.65
CA GLY A 309 -15.24 0.67 16.66
C GLY A 309 -15.14 0.00 15.29
N MET A 310 -15.26 -1.32 15.27
CA MET A 310 -15.24 -2.11 14.04
C MET A 310 -16.40 -3.09 14.06
N TYR A 311 -17.18 -3.12 12.97
CA TYR A 311 -18.31 -4.01 12.82
C TYR A 311 -18.07 -5.02 11.70
N GLU A 312 -18.69 -6.18 11.83
CA GLU A 312 -18.88 -7.15 10.76
C GLU A 312 -20.32 -7.68 10.85
N VAL A 313 -21.04 -7.72 9.74
CA VAL A 313 -22.44 -8.10 9.63
C VAL A 313 -22.57 -9.04 8.45
N GLU A 314 -22.85 -10.30 8.73
CA GLU A 314 -23.16 -11.31 7.72
C GLU A 314 -24.67 -11.30 7.46
N VAL A 315 -25.06 -11.12 6.20
CA VAL A 315 -26.45 -11.04 5.75
C VAL A 315 -26.79 -12.33 5.00
N SER A 316 -27.94 -12.93 5.34
CA SER A 316 -28.46 -14.17 4.74
C SER A 316 -29.96 -14.12 4.53
#